data_AF-X7YVB1-F1
#
_entry.id   AF-X7YVB1-F1
#
_cell.length_a   1.000
_cell.length_b   1.000
_cell.length_c   1.000
_cell.angle_alpha   90.00
_cell.angle_beta   90.00
_cell.angle_gamma   90.00
#
_symmetry.space_group_name_H-M   'P 1'
#
loop_
_entity.id
_entity.type
_entity.pdbx_description
1 polymer ?
#
loop_
_entity_poly.entity_id
_entity_poly.type
_entity_poly.pdbx_seq_one_letter_code
_entity_poly.pdbx_strand_id
1 'polypeptide(L)'
;MNGAEALINTLVDGGVDVCFANPGTSEMHFVAALDTVPQMRGILTLFEGVATGAADGYARIADRPAAVLLHLGPGLGNGLANLHNARRARVPMVVIVGDHATYHKKYDAPLESDIDALAGTVSGWVRRTQAAAGVGIDTADAVAATRLGPQISTLILPADASWSEGAAPAAPVLGRPAPAGKDLVSVADVLRSGEPVMLLIGGDATRGPGLAAAARIAEATGARWLCETFPTRLERGAGVPAVERLAYFAEAATAQLDGSKHLVLAGAKSPVSFFAYPGMPSDLVPAGCAVHLLAEPGERRTPWSHWPTSWHPAPARRWRPRRVRNFRRVRSRRRRRPK
;
A
#
# COMPACT_ATOMS: atom_id res chain seq x y z
N MET A 1 12.81 -11.28 -30.20
CA MET A 1 13.20 -11.11 -28.80
C MET A 1 12.48 -12.18 -28.02
N ASN A 2 13.15 -12.70 -27.00
CA ASN A 2 12.56 -13.73 -26.16
C ASN A 2 11.59 -13.11 -25.15
N GLY A 3 10.85 -13.97 -24.44
CA GLY A 3 9.89 -13.54 -23.42
C GLY A 3 10.50 -12.70 -22.31
N ALA A 4 11.70 -13.04 -21.83
CA ALA A 4 12.38 -12.30 -20.76
C ALA A 4 12.71 -10.85 -21.16
N GLU A 5 13.19 -10.64 -22.38
CA GLU A 5 13.43 -9.30 -22.94
C GLU A 5 12.12 -8.51 -23.06
N ALA A 6 11.06 -9.13 -23.55
CA ALA A 6 9.75 -8.49 -23.67
C ALA A 6 9.16 -8.09 -22.31
N LEU A 7 9.31 -8.95 -21.29
CA LEU A 7 8.91 -8.70 -19.91
C LEU A 7 9.62 -7.47 -19.34
N ILE A 8 10.95 -7.41 -19.40
CA ILE A 8 11.72 -6.32 -18.81
C ILE A 8 11.45 -5.00 -19.52
N ASN A 9 11.42 -4.99 -20.86
CA ASN A 9 11.07 -3.79 -21.63
C ASN A 9 9.66 -3.29 -21.27
N THR A 10 8.69 -4.21 -21.16
CA THR A 10 7.31 -3.84 -20.77
C THR A 10 7.25 -3.24 -19.35
N LEU A 11 7.99 -3.81 -18.39
CA LEU A 11 8.08 -3.26 -17.04
C LEU A 11 8.63 -1.83 -17.05
N VAL A 12 9.76 -1.62 -17.76
CA VAL A 12 10.42 -0.31 -17.88
C VAL A 12 9.49 0.72 -18.54
N ASP A 13 8.85 0.36 -19.67
CA ASP A 13 7.89 1.21 -20.38
C ASP A 13 6.68 1.54 -19.49
N GLY A 14 6.32 0.62 -18.58
CA GLY A 14 5.32 0.81 -17.55
C GLY A 14 5.78 1.59 -16.32
N GLY A 15 7.01 2.12 -16.32
CA GLY A 15 7.60 2.88 -15.21
C GLY A 15 7.97 2.02 -13.99
N VAL A 16 8.21 0.72 -14.19
CA VAL A 16 8.75 -0.23 -13.21
C VAL A 16 10.19 -0.55 -13.62
N ASP A 17 11.14 0.17 -13.05
CA ASP A 17 12.56 0.18 -13.46
C ASP A 17 13.51 -0.37 -12.37
N VAL A 18 12.96 -0.93 -11.28
CA VAL A 18 13.72 -1.59 -10.21
C VAL A 18 13.11 -2.95 -9.93
N CYS A 19 13.95 -3.99 -9.92
CA CYS A 19 13.57 -5.35 -9.58
C CYS A 19 14.41 -5.87 -8.42
N PHE A 20 13.78 -6.19 -7.30
CA PHE A 20 14.43 -6.89 -6.19
C PHE A 20 14.30 -8.40 -6.43
N ALA A 21 15.42 -9.09 -6.56
CA ALA A 21 15.45 -10.44 -7.10
C ALA A 21 16.15 -11.41 -6.16
N ASN A 22 15.61 -12.61 -6.06
CA ASN A 22 16.32 -13.81 -5.62
C ASN A 22 16.04 -14.89 -6.68
N PRO A 23 16.83 -14.93 -7.76
CA PRO A 23 16.57 -15.80 -8.91
C PRO A 23 17.06 -17.23 -8.66
N GLY A 24 16.43 -18.19 -9.34
CA GLY A 24 16.92 -19.55 -9.50
C GLY A 24 17.01 -19.93 -10.99
N THR A 25 17.04 -21.24 -11.26
CA THR A 25 17.30 -21.77 -12.61
C THR A 25 16.18 -21.45 -13.61
N SER A 26 14.91 -21.37 -13.17
CA SER A 26 13.79 -21.01 -14.04
C SER A 26 13.80 -19.54 -14.48
N GLU A 27 14.54 -18.67 -13.80
CA GLU A 27 14.62 -17.23 -14.11
C GLU A 27 15.92 -16.82 -14.80
N MET A 28 16.78 -17.76 -15.23
CA MET A 28 18.08 -17.45 -15.84
C MET A 28 17.96 -16.51 -17.06
N HIS A 29 16.89 -16.63 -17.85
CA HIS A 29 16.64 -15.74 -18.98
C HIS A 29 16.26 -14.32 -18.57
N PHE A 30 15.55 -14.17 -17.44
CA PHE A 30 15.32 -12.87 -16.83
C PHE A 30 16.65 -12.24 -16.40
N VAL A 31 17.49 -13.01 -15.71
CA VAL A 31 18.80 -12.54 -15.25
C VAL A 31 19.67 -12.11 -16.43
N ALA A 32 19.70 -12.90 -17.51
CA ALA A 32 20.41 -12.53 -18.73
C ALA A 32 19.84 -11.26 -19.40
N ALA A 33 18.52 -11.08 -19.37
CA ALA A 33 17.89 -9.89 -19.95
C ALA A 33 18.15 -8.60 -19.13
N LEU A 34 18.52 -8.71 -17.85
CA LEU A 34 18.98 -7.55 -17.07
C LEU A 34 20.27 -6.93 -17.64
N ASP A 35 21.12 -7.74 -18.27
CA ASP A 35 22.35 -7.25 -18.92
C ASP A 35 22.05 -6.52 -20.24
N THR A 36 20.93 -6.84 -20.90
CA THR A 36 20.54 -6.25 -22.20
C THR A 36 19.64 -5.02 -22.07
N VAL A 37 18.97 -4.83 -20.93
CA VAL A 37 18.07 -3.69 -20.67
C VAL A 37 18.57 -2.87 -19.46
N PRO A 38 19.56 -1.97 -19.64
CA PRO A 38 20.22 -1.25 -18.54
C PRO A 38 19.30 -0.30 -17.76
N GLN A 39 18.13 0.02 -18.29
CA GLN A 39 17.10 0.81 -17.61
C GLN A 39 16.48 0.06 -16.43
N MET A 40 16.51 -1.29 -16.45
CA MET A 40 16.04 -2.10 -15.33
C MET A 40 17.18 -2.31 -14.33
N ARG A 41 17.03 -1.73 -13.15
CA ARG A 41 17.95 -1.95 -12.05
C ARG A 41 17.60 -3.23 -11.30
N GLY A 42 18.33 -4.30 -11.61
CA GLY A 42 18.32 -5.54 -10.82
C GLY A 42 19.04 -5.37 -9.47
N ILE A 43 18.41 -5.79 -8.38
CA ILE A 43 18.97 -5.79 -7.03
C ILE A 43 18.92 -7.22 -6.50
N LEU A 44 20.08 -7.90 -6.48
CA LEU A 44 20.20 -9.21 -5.88
C LEU A 44 19.98 -9.13 -4.36
N THR A 45 19.16 -10.04 -3.86
CA THR A 45 18.94 -10.26 -2.43
C THR A 45 19.25 -11.72 -2.09
N LEU A 46 19.70 -11.95 -0.85
CA LEU A 46 20.12 -13.29 -0.39
C LEU A 46 18.95 -14.13 0.14
N PHE A 47 17.75 -13.57 0.21
CA PHE A 47 16.53 -14.22 0.69
C PHE A 47 15.30 -13.51 0.14
N GLU A 48 14.28 -14.26 -0.24
CA GLU A 48 13.05 -13.76 -0.87
C GLU A 48 12.27 -12.82 0.04
N GLY A 49 12.30 -13.05 1.35
CA GLY A 49 11.75 -12.12 2.33
C GLY A 49 12.45 -10.76 2.32
N VAL A 50 13.75 -10.71 2.01
CA VAL A 50 14.48 -9.44 1.82
C VAL A 50 14.04 -8.78 0.51
N ALA A 51 13.86 -9.55 -0.57
CA ALA A 51 13.37 -9.02 -1.85
C ALA A 51 12.00 -8.35 -1.69
N THR A 52 11.03 -9.07 -1.13
CA THR A 52 9.66 -8.59 -0.96
C THR A 52 9.57 -7.43 0.03
N GLY A 53 10.34 -7.46 1.12
CA GLY A 53 10.40 -6.36 2.08
C GLY A 53 11.07 -5.09 1.54
N ALA A 54 12.15 -5.24 0.76
CA ALA A 54 12.83 -4.11 0.13
C ALA A 54 11.96 -3.46 -0.95
N ALA A 55 11.27 -4.27 -1.76
CA ALA A 55 10.32 -3.78 -2.74
C ALA A 55 9.12 -3.06 -2.11
N ASP A 56 8.57 -3.60 -1.01
CA ASP A 56 7.53 -2.94 -0.21
C ASP A 56 7.99 -1.56 0.28
N GLY A 57 9.14 -1.49 0.95
CA GLY A 57 9.71 -0.23 1.41
C GLY A 57 9.98 0.76 0.28
N TYR A 58 10.55 0.29 -0.83
CA TYR A 58 10.81 1.10 -2.01
C TYR A 58 9.53 1.72 -2.55
N ALA A 59 8.50 0.90 -2.82
CA ALA A 59 7.28 1.35 -3.44
C ALA A 59 6.52 2.38 -2.58
N ARG A 60 6.56 2.24 -1.25
CA ARG A 60 5.99 3.22 -0.31
C ARG A 60 6.67 4.58 -0.35
N ILE A 61 8.01 4.60 -0.47
CA ILE A 61 8.79 5.83 -0.40
C ILE A 61 8.89 6.51 -1.76
N ALA A 62 9.12 5.73 -2.82
CA ALA A 62 9.22 6.21 -4.20
C ALA A 62 7.86 6.55 -4.81
N ASP A 63 6.74 6.13 -4.19
CA ASP A 63 5.37 6.35 -4.67
C ASP A 63 5.11 5.79 -6.07
N ARG A 64 5.83 4.71 -6.40
CA ARG A 64 5.75 4.00 -7.68
C ARG A 64 6.05 2.51 -7.49
N PRO A 65 5.47 1.64 -8.31
CA PRO A 65 5.68 0.20 -8.19
C PRO A 65 7.15 -0.22 -8.30
N ALA A 66 7.49 -1.27 -7.56
CA ALA A 66 8.71 -2.06 -7.75
C ALA A 66 8.34 -3.46 -8.27
N ALA A 67 9.26 -4.06 -9.02
CA ALA A 67 9.20 -5.47 -9.38
C ALA A 67 9.88 -6.32 -8.30
N VAL A 68 9.39 -7.55 -8.12
CA VAL A 68 10.05 -8.60 -7.34
C VAL A 68 10.18 -9.83 -8.23
N LEU A 69 11.33 -10.50 -8.22
CA LEU A 69 11.53 -11.77 -8.92
C LEU A 69 11.81 -12.89 -7.92
N LEU A 70 10.94 -13.90 -7.92
CA LEU A 70 10.96 -15.05 -7.01
C LEU A 70 11.02 -16.37 -7.77
N HIS A 71 11.68 -17.35 -7.18
CA HIS A 71 11.92 -18.65 -7.77
C HIS A 71 10.86 -19.68 -7.34
N LEU A 72 9.98 -20.08 -8.27
CA LEU A 72 8.95 -21.11 -8.05
C LEU A 72 8.05 -20.80 -6.83
N GLY A 73 7.20 -21.76 -6.44
CA GLY A 73 6.36 -21.61 -5.24
C GLY A 73 7.14 -21.53 -3.93
N PRO A 74 8.28 -22.24 -3.73
CA PRO A 74 9.08 -22.09 -2.51
C PRO A 74 9.61 -20.67 -2.30
N GLY A 75 10.11 -20.01 -3.36
CA GLY A 75 10.56 -18.63 -3.26
C GLY A 75 9.43 -17.65 -3.00
N LEU A 76 8.26 -17.87 -3.61
CA LEU A 76 7.05 -17.15 -3.24
C LEU A 76 6.70 -17.36 -1.76
N GLY A 77 6.74 -18.60 -1.28
CA GLY A 77 6.48 -19.00 0.10
C GLY A 77 7.37 -18.26 1.10
N ASN A 78 8.69 -18.21 0.83
CA ASN A 78 9.66 -17.47 1.63
C ASN A 78 9.35 -15.96 1.71
N GLY A 79 8.75 -15.40 0.66
CA GLY A 79 8.39 -13.98 0.56
C GLY A 79 7.02 -13.61 1.18
N LEU A 80 6.15 -14.58 1.47
CA LEU A 80 4.73 -14.33 1.78
C LEU A 80 4.49 -13.40 2.97
N ALA A 81 5.31 -13.48 4.03
CA ALA A 81 5.13 -12.66 5.22
C ALA A 81 5.19 -11.14 4.91
N ASN A 82 6.11 -10.72 4.06
CA ASN A 82 6.23 -9.32 3.65
C ASN A 82 5.23 -8.95 2.56
N LEU A 83 4.86 -9.88 1.68
CA LEU A 83 3.76 -9.65 0.73
C LEU A 83 2.41 -9.46 1.45
N HIS A 84 2.18 -10.16 2.56
CA HIS A 84 1.03 -9.91 3.42
C HIS A 84 1.03 -8.47 3.94
N ASN A 85 2.16 -7.99 4.46
CA ASN A 85 2.31 -6.61 4.96
C ASN A 85 2.05 -5.59 3.85
N ALA A 86 2.64 -5.80 2.67
CA ALA A 86 2.44 -4.95 1.49
C ALA A 86 0.97 -4.94 1.04
N ARG A 87 0.28 -6.09 1.02
CA ARG A 87 -1.16 -6.19 0.73
C ARG A 87 -1.99 -5.39 1.74
N ARG A 88 -1.73 -5.56 3.03
CA ARG A 88 -2.45 -4.83 4.10
C ARG A 88 -2.24 -3.32 3.97
N ALA A 89 -1.05 -2.91 3.57
CA ALA A 89 -0.67 -1.53 3.32
C ALA A 89 -1.03 -1.01 1.91
N ARG A 90 -1.67 -1.83 1.06
CA ARG A 90 -2.06 -1.46 -0.32
C ARG A 90 -0.87 -0.92 -1.12
N VAL A 91 0.25 -1.63 -1.07
CA VAL A 91 1.49 -1.19 -1.72
C VAL A 91 1.52 -1.72 -3.15
N PRO A 92 1.76 -0.85 -4.16
CA PRO A 92 1.79 -1.26 -5.55
C PRO A 92 3.07 -2.06 -5.84
N MET A 93 2.94 -3.33 -6.21
CA MET A 93 4.07 -4.20 -6.54
C MET A 93 3.72 -5.14 -7.69
N VAL A 94 4.69 -5.40 -8.57
CA VAL A 94 4.60 -6.46 -9.58
C VAL A 94 5.48 -7.62 -9.12
N VAL A 95 4.87 -8.75 -8.76
CA VAL A 95 5.61 -9.94 -8.30
C VAL A 95 5.68 -10.91 -9.46
N ILE A 96 6.87 -11.16 -9.96
CA ILE A 96 7.14 -12.17 -10.98
C ILE A 96 7.60 -13.43 -10.28
N VAL A 97 6.90 -14.53 -10.52
CA VAL A 97 7.27 -15.85 -10.00
C VAL A 97 7.57 -16.72 -11.21
N GLY A 98 8.83 -17.11 -11.38
CA GLY A 98 9.14 -18.06 -12.44
C GLY A 98 8.60 -19.45 -12.09
N ASP A 99 8.21 -20.20 -13.11
CA ASP A 99 7.66 -21.54 -12.96
C ASP A 99 8.38 -22.56 -13.86
N HIS A 100 8.17 -23.84 -13.59
CA HIS A 100 8.58 -24.92 -14.48
C HIS A 100 8.03 -24.70 -15.89
N ALA A 101 8.77 -25.18 -16.89
CA ALA A 101 8.30 -25.16 -18.26
C ALA A 101 6.96 -25.90 -18.40
N THR A 102 6.05 -25.37 -19.20
CA THR A 102 4.66 -25.86 -19.27
C THR A 102 4.55 -27.37 -19.54
N TYR A 103 5.38 -27.89 -20.45
CA TYR A 103 5.42 -29.31 -20.81
C TYR A 103 6.05 -30.22 -19.73
N HIS A 104 6.77 -29.62 -18.77
CA HIS A 104 7.49 -30.33 -17.71
C HIS A 104 6.66 -30.47 -16.42
N LYS A 105 5.68 -29.60 -16.20
CA LYS A 105 4.84 -29.59 -14.99
C LYS A 105 4.20 -30.94 -14.64
N LYS A 106 3.80 -31.72 -15.65
CA LYS A 106 3.16 -33.03 -15.48
C LYS A 106 4.01 -34.09 -14.75
N TYR A 107 5.31 -33.83 -14.58
CA TYR A 107 6.23 -34.77 -13.94
C TYR A 107 6.40 -34.55 -12.44
N ASP A 108 5.75 -33.52 -11.86
CA ASP A 108 5.85 -33.21 -10.42
C ASP A 108 7.31 -33.14 -9.95
N ALA A 109 8.13 -32.41 -10.74
CA ALA A 109 9.55 -32.26 -10.46
C ALA A 109 9.76 -31.55 -9.12
N PRO A 110 10.93 -31.72 -8.47
CA PRO A 110 11.24 -30.97 -7.26
C PRO A 110 10.93 -29.47 -7.43
N LEU A 111 10.32 -28.87 -6.39
CA LEU A 111 9.85 -27.49 -6.33
C LEU A 111 8.56 -27.17 -7.12
N GLU A 112 7.96 -28.13 -7.84
CA GLU A 112 6.60 -27.99 -8.36
C GLU A 112 5.61 -27.73 -7.21
N SER A 113 4.70 -26.79 -7.42
CA SER A 113 3.83 -26.27 -6.35
C SER A 113 2.65 -25.49 -6.90
N ASP A 114 1.61 -25.36 -6.08
CA ASP A 114 0.43 -24.55 -6.39
C ASP A 114 0.72 -23.05 -6.18
N ILE A 115 1.45 -22.46 -7.13
CA ILE A 115 1.81 -21.04 -7.12
C ILE A 115 0.56 -20.16 -7.16
N ASP A 116 -0.47 -20.57 -7.90
CA ASP A 116 -1.73 -19.85 -8.06
C ASP A 116 -2.43 -19.67 -6.71
N ALA A 117 -2.55 -20.74 -5.91
CA ALA A 117 -3.11 -20.68 -4.57
C ALA A 117 -2.29 -19.79 -3.63
N LEU A 118 -0.96 -19.94 -3.62
CA LEU A 118 -0.07 -19.11 -2.80
C LEU A 118 -0.20 -17.63 -3.14
N ALA A 119 -0.16 -17.30 -4.43
CA ALA A 119 -0.27 -15.93 -4.93
C ALA A 119 -1.62 -15.29 -4.60
N GLY A 120 -2.71 -16.07 -4.67
CA GLY A 120 -4.07 -15.63 -4.35
C GLY A 120 -4.26 -15.15 -2.91
N THR A 121 -3.41 -15.59 -1.97
CA THR A 121 -3.51 -15.13 -0.56
C THR A 121 -3.05 -13.67 -0.36
N VAL A 122 -2.17 -13.19 -1.23
CA VAL A 122 -1.50 -11.88 -1.11
C VAL A 122 -1.79 -10.91 -2.26
N SER A 123 -2.23 -11.40 -3.41
CA SER A 123 -2.37 -10.58 -4.62
C SER A 123 -3.81 -10.20 -4.91
N GLY A 124 -4.04 -8.98 -5.40
CA GLY A 124 -5.34 -8.54 -5.92
C GLY A 124 -5.53 -8.90 -7.39
N TRP A 125 -4.45 -9.26 -8.09
CA TRP A 125 -4.44 -9.75 -9.46
C TRP A 125 -3.41 -10.87 -9.58
N VAL A 126 -3.78 -11.96 -10.24
CA VAL A 126 -2.89 -13.09 -10.52
C VAL A 126 -3.12 -13.51 -11.97
N ARG A 127 -2.04 -13.75 -12.71
CA ARG A 127 -2.10 -14.36 -14.03
C ARG A 127 -0.92 -15.28 -14.25
N ARG A 128 -1.17 -16.37 -14.98
CA ARG A 128 -0.17 -17.30 -15.47
C ARG A 128 -0.04 -17.16 -16.98
N THR A 129 1.13 -16.75 -17.45
CA THR A 129 1.42 -16.67 -18.89
C THR A 129 1.54 -18.08 -19.47
N GLN A 130 0.99 -18.27 -20.67
CA GLN A 130 0.96 -19.57 -21.34
C GLN A 130 2.06 -19.75 -22.39
N ALA A 131 2.53 -18.66 -23.01
CA ALA A 131 3.52 -18.69 -24.07
C ALA A 131 4.23 -17.34 -24.21
N ALA A 132 5.39 -17.32 -24.89
CA ALA A 132 6.20 -16.12 -25.10
C ALA A 132 5.41 -14.95 -25.72
N ALA A 133 4.54 -15.22 -26.70
CA ALA A 133 3.72 -14.19 -27.35
C ALA A 133 2.79 -13.42 -26.40
N GLY A 134 2.42 -14.02 -25.26
CA GLY A 134 1.57 -13.39 -24.23
C GLY A 134 2.34 -12.55 -23.20
N VAL A 135 3.65 -12.74 -23.07
CA VAL A 135 4.44 -12.19 -21.95
C VAL A 135 4.32 -10.67 -21.84
N GLY A 136 4.48 -9.94 -22.95
CA GLY A 136 4.35 -8.48 -22.93
C GLY A 136 2.97 -8.03 -22.49
N ILE A 137 1.91 -8.60 -23.07
CA ILE A 137 0.52 -8.22 -22.76
C ILE A 137 0.19 -8.53 -21.30
N ASP A 138 0.54 -9.71 -20.81
CA ASP A 138 0.29 -10.10 -19.42
C ASP A 138 1.05 -9.22 -18.42
N THR A 139 2.27 -8.81 -18.77
CA THR A 139 3.06 -7.86 -17.98
C THR A 139 2.41 -6.47 -17.96
N ALA A 140 2.00 -5.98 -19.13
CA ALA A 140 1.32 -4.69 -19.26
C ALA A 140 0.03 -4.65 -18.43
N ASP A 141 -0.75 -5.72 -18.45
CA ASP A 141 -1.94 -5.89 -17.62
C ASP A 141 -1.60 -5.92 -16.12
N ALA A 142 -0.53 -6.61 -15.70
CA ALA A 142 -0.07 -6.63 -14.31
C ALA A 142 0.31 -5.22 -13.82
N VAL A 143 1.02 -4.44 -14.66
CA VAL A 143 1.39 -3.06 -14.36
C VAL A 143 0.15 -2.17 -14.27
N ALA A 144 -0.79 -2.30 -15.21
CA ALA A 144 -2.03 -1.53 -15.21
C ALA A 144 -2.89 -1.83 -13.97
N ALA A 145 -3.06 -3.10 -13.61
CA ALA A 145 -3.79 -3.53 -12.41
C ALA A 145 -3.17 -2.97 -11.13
N THR A 146 -1.83 -3.06 -11.02
CA THR A 146 -1.05 -2.52 -9.89
C THR A 146 -1.24 -1.00 -9.70
N ARG A 147 -1.46 -0.25 -10.79
CA ARG A 147 -1.61 1.21 -10.76
C ARG A 147 -3.06 1.65 -10.55
N LEU A 148 -4.04 0.90 -11.07
CA LEU A 148 -5.46 1.25 -11.00
C LEU A 148 -6.00 1.20 -9.56
N GLY A 149 -5.70 0.13 -8.84
CA GLY A 149 -5.95 0.01 -7.41
C GLY A 149 -4.65 -0.44 -6.75
N PRO A 150 -3.97 0.37 -5.93
CA PRO A 150 -2.63 0.08 -5.44
C PRO A 150 -2.63 -1.26 -4.69
N GLN A 151 -2.08 -2.27 -5.35
CA GLN A 151 -2.16 -3.68 -4.94
C GLN A 151 -0.93 -4.45 -5.43
N ILE A 152 -0.80 -5.68 -4.97
CA ILE A 152 0.15 -6.65 -5.50
C ILE A 152 -0.49 -7.33 -6.71
N SER A 153 0.21 -7.33 -7.84
CA SER A 153 -0.15 -8.10 -9.03
C SER A 153 0.92 -9.15 -9.27
N THR A 154 0.54 -10.42 -9.23
CA THR A 154 1.47 -11.54 -9.41
C THR A 154 1.36 -12.11 -10.82
N LEU A 155 2.48 -12.10 -11.53
CA LEU A 155 2.65 -12.73 -12.83
C LEU A 155 3.45 -14.02 -12.67
N ILE A 156 2.82 -15.16 -12.93
CA ILE A 156 3.46 -16.47 -12.92
C ILE A 156 3.96 -16.75 -14.33
N LEU A 157 5.26 -16.99 -14.47
CA LEU A 157 5.94 -17.04 -15.76
C LEU A 157 6.67 -18.37 -15.94
N PRO A 158 6.09 -19.32 -16.70
CA PRO A 158 6.79 -20.55 -17.06
C PRO A 158 8.12 -20.28 -17.76
N ALA A 159 9.13 -21.10 -17.47
CA ALA A 159 10.48 -20.92 -18.01
C ALA A 159 10.50 -20.93 -19.54
N ASP A 160 9.66 -21.76 -20.18
CA ASP A 160 9.51 -21.82 -21.64
C ASP A 160 8.85 -20.60 -22.27
N ALA A 161 7.97 -19.91 -21.55
CA ALA A 161 7.49 -18.60 -21.98
C ALA A 161 8.61 -17.54 -21.93
N SER A 162 9.60 -17.70 -21.04
CA SER A 162 10.70 -16.74 -20.88
C SER A 162 11.78 -16.87 -21.95
N TRP A 163 12.16 -18.10 -22.33
CA TRP A 163 13.25 -18.33 -23.28
C TRP A 163 12.84 -18.42 -24.74
N SER A 164 11.55 -18.65 -25.01
CA SER A 164 11.07 -18.79 -26.38
C SER A 164 10.99 -17.42 -27.08
N GLU A 165 11.28 -17.43 -28.38
CA GLU A 165 11.13 -16.27 -29.25
C GLU A 165 9.65 -15.96 -29.54
N GLY A 166 9.41 -14.80 -30.17
CA GLY A 166 8.08 -14.38 -30.61
C GLY A 166 7.32 -13.54 -29.59
N ALA A 167 8.01 -13.03 -28.56
CA ALA A 167 7.47 -12.04 -27.66
C ALA A 167 7.71 -10.62 -28.18
N ALA A 168 6.85 -9.69 -27.79
CA ALA A 168 7.00 -8.26 -28.03
C ALA A 168 6.62 -7.49 -26.76
N PRO A 169 7.27 -6.35 -26.45
CA PRO A 169 6.84 -5.49 -25.36
C PRO A 169 5.44 -4.93 -25.63
N ALA A 170 4.68 -4.66 -24.56
CA ALA A 170 3.38 -4.03 -24.67
C ALA A 170 3.28 -2.83 -23.73
N ALA A 171 2.62 -1.75 -24.18
CA ALA A 171 2.40 -0.60 -23.31
C ALA A 171 1.22 -0.87 -22.35
N PRO A 172 1.36 -0.62 -21.04
CA PRO A 172 0.25 -0.74 -20.10
C PRO A 172 -0.82 0.31 -20.39
N VAL A 173 -2.06 -0.15 -20.58
CA VAL A 173 -3.22 0.74 -20.69
C VAL A 173 -3.63 1.16 -19.28
N LEU A 174 -3.16 2.33 -18.86
CA LEU A 174 -3.49 2.86 -17.54
C LEU A 174 -4.94 3.37 -17.54
N GLY A 175 -5.83 2.65 -16.85
CA GLY A 175 -7.18 3.13 -16.58
C GLY A 175 -7.15 4.43 -15.80
N ARG A 176 -8.13 5.32 -16.05
CA ARG A 176 -8.35 6.48 -15.18
C ARG A 176 -8.91 5.97 -13.84
N PRO A 177 -8.39 6.42 -12.69
CA PRO A 177 -9.04 6.16 -11.41
C PRO A 177 -10.51 6.57 -11.48
N ALA A 178 -11.40 5.79 -10.88
CA ALA A 178 -12.79 6.17 -10.76
C ALA A 178 -12.88 7.55 -10.06
N PRO A 179 -13.83 8.42 -10.45
CA PRO A 179 -14.02 9.70 -9.76
C PRO A 179 -14.30 9.42 -8.28
N ALA A 180 -13.56 10.09 -7.39
CA ALA A 180 -13.77 9.93 -5.96
C ALA A 180 -15.05 10.63 -5.48
N GLY A 181 -15.67 10.05 -4.45
CA GLY A 181 -16.81 10.62 -3.75
C GLY A 181 -18.15 10.11 -4.25
N LYS A 182 -18.53 8.89 -3.83
CA LYS A 182 -19.92 8.42 -4.00
C LYS A 182 -20.91 9.31 -3.25
N ASP A 183 -20.45 10.09 -2.26
CA ASP A 183 -21.33 10.88 -1.38
C ASP A 183 -20.74 12.22 -0.89
N LEU A 184 -20.03 12.94 -1.77
CA LEU A 184 -19.35 14.19 -1.42
C LEU A 184 -20.29 15.26 -0.82
N VAL A 185 -21.50 15.37 -1.38
CA VAL A 185 -22.48 16.39 -0.98
C VAL A 185 -23.04 16.10 0.42
N SER A 186 -23.49 14.87 0.67
CA SER A 186 -23.99 14.45 1.99
C SER A 186 -22.93 14.60 3.07
N VAL A 187 -21.68 14.20 2.80
CA VAL A 187 -20.57 14.38 3.75
C VAL A 187 -20.35 15.86 4.05
N ALA A 188 -20.44 16.74 3.06
CA ALA A 188 -20.34 18.17 3.28
C ALA A 188 -21.49 18.74 4.12
N ASP A 189 -22.71 18.23 3.94
CA ASP A 189 -23.88 18.63 4.74
C ASP A 189 -23.77 18.15 6.19
N VAL A 190 -23.32 16.91 6.40
CA VAL A 190 -23.01 16.35 7.73
C VAL A 190 -21.93 17.18 8.43
N LEU A 191 -20.88 17.58 7.71
CA LEU A 191 -19.82 18.43 8.25
C LEU A 191 -20.31 19.85 8.58
N ARG A 192 -21.39 20.33 7.95
CA ARG A 192 -22.00 21.65 8.18
C ARG A 192 -23.12 21.65 9.21
N SER A 193 -23.62 20.48 9.60
CA SER A 193 -24.80 20.35 10.48
C SER A 193 -24.55 20.90 11.90
N GLY A 194 -23.28 21.03 12.30
CA GLY A 194 -22.88 21.36 13.67
C GLY A 194 -22.95 20.17 14.63
N GLU A 195 -23.31 18.98 14.16
CA GLU A 195 -23.27 17.77 14.98
C GLU A 195 -21.82 17.28 15.20
N PRO A 196 -21.53 16.51 16.27
CA PRO A 196 -20.19 16.00 16.53
C PRO A 196 -19.71 15.02 15.46
N VAL A 197 -18.80 15.47 14.61
CA VAL A 197 -18.16 14.67 13.54
C VAL A 197 -16.74 14.26 13.94
N MET A 198 -16.41 12.99 13.68
CA MET A 198 -15.05 12.48 13.62
C MET A 198 -14.67 12.17 12.17
N LEU A 199 -13.58 12.77 11.69
CA LEU A 199 -12.97 12.45 10.40
C LEU A 199 -11.80 11.48 10.61
N LEU A 200 -11.91 10.27 10.05
CA LEU A 200 -10.84 9.28 10.05
C LEU A 200 -10.19 9.20 8.66
N ILE A 201 -8.93 9.63 8.57
CA ILE A 201 -8.18 9.67 7.31
C ILE A 201 -7.18 8.51 7.18
N GLY A 202 -7.01 8.01 5.96
CA GLY A 202 -6.07 6.92 5.64
C GLY A 202 -5.49 7.07 4.24
N GLY A 203 -4.52 6.23 3.89
CA GLY A 203 -3.94 6.24 2.54
C GLY A 203 -3.28 7.58 2.18
N ASP A 204 -3.56 8.09 0.97
CA ASP A 204 -2.96 9.34 0.46
C ASP A 204 -3.37 10.59 1.26
N ALA A 205 -4.49 10.52 1.99
CA ALA A 205 -4.94 11.55 2.91
C ALA A 205 -3.92 11.84 4.03
N THR A 206 -3.04 10.88 4.34
CA THR A 206 -1.99 11.01 5.36
C THR A 206 -0.71 11.69 4.85
N ARG A 207 -0.79 12.34 3.69
CA ARG A 207 0.29 13.11 3.02
C ARG A 207 -0.07 14.60 2.95
N GLY A 208 0.91 15.45 2.65
CA GLY A 208 0.79 16.92 2.71
C GLY A 208 -0.55 17.51 2.25
N PRO A 209 -1.02 17.25 1.00
CA PRO A 209 -2.29 17.78 0.51
C PRO A 209 -3.52 17.30 1.29
N GLY A 210 -3.56 16.01 1.64
CA GLY A 210 -4.66 15.42 2.39
C GLY A 210 -4.70 15.90 3.84
N LEU A 211 -3.54 15.95 4.51
CA LEU A 211 -3.40 16.50 5.86
C LEU A 211 -3.82 17.97 5.90
N ALA A 212 -3.41 18.76 4.91
CA ALA A 212 -3.82 20.16 4.80
C ALA A 212 -5.32 20.31 4.58
N ALA A 213 -5.94 19.45 3.78
CA ALA A 213 -7.38 19.49 3.55
C ALA A 213 -8.18 19.06 4.79
N ALA A 214 -7.78 17.96 5.45
CA ALA A 214 -8.41 17.50 6.68
C ALA A 214 -8.29 18.55 7.81
N ALA A 215 -7.14 19.20 7.94
CA ALA A 215 -6.95 20.29 8.90
C ALA A 215 -7.87 21.49 8.60
N ARG A 216 -7.97 21.93 7.33
CA ARG A 216 -8.89 23.01 6.95
C ARG A 216 -10.35 22.66 7.24
N ILE A 217 -10.76 21.43 6.96
CA ILE A 217 -12.12 20.95 7.25
C ILE A 217 -12.37 21.01 8.76
N ALA A 218 -11.46 20.43 9.56
CA ALA A 218 -11.56 20.43 11.02
C ALA A 218 -11.61 21.84 11.62
N GLU A 219 -10.79 22.77 11.12
CA GLU A 219 -10.79 24.17 11.56
C GLU A 219 -12.09 24.91 11.20
N ALA A 220 -12.66 24.62 10.03
CA ALA A 220 -13.87 25.29 9.55
C ALA A 220 -15.17 24.75 10.18
N THR A 221 -15.21 23.46 10.53
CA THR A 221 -16.42 22.77 10.98
C THR A 221 -16.41 22.41 12.45
N GLY A 222 -15.25 22.43 13.11
CA GLY A 222 -15.07 21.92 14.46
C GLY A 222 -15.01 20.40 14.54
N ALA A 223 -14.99 19.67 13.41
CA ALA A 223 -14.83 18.23 13.40
C ALA A 223 -13.51 17.81 14.07
N ARG A 224 -13.57 16.76 14.89
CA ARG A 224 -12.35 16.08 15.35
C ARG A 224 -11.82 15.23 14.21
N TRP A 225 -10.52 14.97 14.21
CA TRP A 225 -9.91 14.16 13.17
C TRP A 225 -8.73 13.33 13.69
N LEU A 226 -8.60 12.14 13.12
CA LEU A 226 -7.57 11.14 13.40
C LEU A 226 -7.11 10.54 12.07
N CYS A 227 -5.92 9.95 12.05
CA CYS A 227 -5.55 9.03 10.98
C CYS A 227 -5.59 7.57 11.43
N GLU A 228 -5.61 6.64 10.48
CA GLU A 228 -5.54 5.20 10.75
C GLU A 228 -4.35 4.82 11.67
N THR A 229 -4.48 3.73 12.42
CA THR A 229 -3.47 3.28 13.40
C THR A 229 -2.13 2.95 12.73
N PHE A 230 -2.17 2.36 11.53
CA PHE A 230 -1.01 1.91 10.78
C PHE A 230 -1.03 2.47 9.35
N PRO A 231 -0.78 3.78 9.19
CA PRO A 231 -0.76 4.37 7.86
C PRO A 231 0.42 3.85 7.06
N THR A 232 0.19 3.52 5.79
CA THR A 232 1.23 3.06 4.87
C THR A 232 2.42 4.01 4.82
N ARG A 233 2.13 5.32 4.84
CA ARG A 233 3.11 6.39 5.01
C ARG A 233 2.43 7.63 5.59
N LEU A 234 2.88 8.08 6.75
CA LEU A 234 2.45 9.33 7.36
C LEU A 234 3.52 10.41 7.20
N GLU A 235 3.16 11.52 6.54
CA GLU A 235 4.05 12.67 6.39
C GLU A 235 4.02 13.55 7.65
N ARG A 236 5.21 13.99 8.10
CA ARG A 236 5.39 14.83 9.29
C ARG A 236 6.56 15.77 9.09
N GLY A 237 6.52 16.93 9.74
CA GLY A 237 7.60 17.90 9.68
C GLY A 237 7.12 19.33 9.94
N ALA A 238 8.02 20.29 9.86
CA ALA A 238 7.66 21.69 9.96
C ALA A 238 6.72 22.09 8.81
N GLY A 239 5.63 22.79 9.13
CA GLY A 239 4.63 23.22 8.14
C GLY A 239 3.62 22.15 7.70
N VAL A 240 3.75 20.90 8.17
CA VAL A 240 2.78 19.84 7.93
C VAL A 240 1.83 19.76 9.13
N PRO A 241 0.50 19.79 8.93
CA PRO A 241 -0.46 19.64 10.02
C PRO A 241 -0.23 18.34 10.80
N ALA A 242 -0.21 18.44 12.13
CA ALA A 242 -0.06 17.28 13.00
C ALA A 242 -1.40 16.56 13.14
N VAL A 243 -1.39 15.24 12.92
CA VAL A 243 -2.54 14.36 13.12
C VAL A 243 -2.18 13.26 14.13
N GLU A 244 -3.11 12.98 15.02
CA GLU A 244 -3.00 11.86 15.94
C GLU A 244 -3.47 10.57 15.25
N ARG A 245 -2.81 9.45 15.57
CA ARG A 245 -3.25 8.14 15.11
C ARG A 245 -4.35 7.62 16.02
N LEU A 246 -5.35 6.96 15.45
CA LEU A 246 -6.25 6.12 16.21
C LEU A 246 -5.41 5.13 17.03
N ALA A 247 -5.68 5.07 18.32
CA ALA A 247 -4.91 4.27 19.26
C ALA A 247 -4.97 2.78 18.91
N TYR A 248 -3.92 2.05 19.30
CA TYR A 248 -3.83 0.62 19.05
C TYR A 248 -4.75 -0.21 19.96
N PHE A 249 -4.82 0.15 21.24
CA PHE A 249 -5.65 -0.53 22.22
C PHE A 249 -7.10 -0.04 22.15
N ALA A 250 -8.03 -1.00 22.23
CA ALA A 250 -9.45 -0.73 22.04
C ALA A 250 -10.00 0.31 23.03
N GLU A 251 -9.63 0.27 24.32
CA GLU A 251 -10.14 1.26 25.28
C GLU A 251 -9.77 2.70 24.89
N ALA A 252 -8.52 2.91 24.48
CA ALA A 252 -8.03 4.22 24.10
C ALA A 252 -8.65 4.69 22.78
N ALA A 253 -8.82 3.79 21.82
CA ALA A 253 -9.47 4.10 20.54
C ALA A 253 -10.94 4.46 20.73
N THR A 254 -11.67 3.70 21.55
CA THR A 254 -13.06 4.01 21.93
C THR A 254 -13.15 5.37 22.60
N ALA A 255 -12.26 5.69 23.53
CA ALA A 255 -12.24 7.01 24.18
C ALA A 255 -11.94 8.16 23.19
N GLN A 256 -11.10 7.93 22.18
CA GLN A 256 -10.85 8.92 21.12
C GLN A 256 -12.09 9.15 20.24
N LEU A 257 -12.86 8.10 19.97
CA LEU A 257 -14.05 8.15 19.10
C LEU A 257 -15.32 8.59 19.84
N ASP A 258 -15.35 8.47 21.17
CA ASP A 258 -16.51 8.75 22.03
C ASP A 258 -17.12 10.13 21.79
N GLY A 259 -18.46 10.22 21.86
CA GLY A 259 -19.23 11.44 21.62
C GLY A 259 -19.41 11.83 20.15
N SER A 260 -18.89 11.05 19.19
CA SER A 260 -19.11 11.30 17.76
C SER A 260 -20.48 10.77 17.32
N LYS A 261 -21.33 11.62 16.73
CA LYS A 261 -22.57 11.21 16.08
C LYS A 261 -22.37 10.76 14.64
N HIS A 262 -21.30 11.26 14.02
CA HIS A 262 -20.94 10.92 12.65
C HIS A 262 -19.46 10.56 12.55
N LEU A 263 -19.17 9.48 11.83
CA LEU A 263 -17.83 9.06 11.48
C LEU A 263 -17.66 9.14 9.97
N VAL A 264 -16.81 10.05 9.50
CA VAL A 264 -16.47 10.21 8.08
C VAL A 264 -15.19 9.45 7.80
N LEU A 265 -15.23 8.51 6.87
CA LEU A 265 -14.09 7.70 6.43
C LEU A 265 -13.54 8.23 5.12
N ALA A 266 -12.27 8.64 5.11
CA ALA A 266 -11.61 9.16 3.92
C ALA A 266 -10.30 8.42 3.65
N GLY A 267 -10.34 7.41 2.77
CA GLY A 267 -9.21 6.53 2.49
C GLY A 267 -8.84 5.59 3.65
N ALA A 268 -9.66 5.57 4.71
CA ALA A 268 -9.54 4.71 5.88
C ALA A 268 -10.67 3.68 5.92
N LYS A 269 -10.41 2.55 6.59
CA LYS A 269 -11.46 1.56 6.90
C LYS A 269 -12.20 1.96 8.17
N SER A 270 -13.42 1.45 8.33
CA SER A 270 -14.12 1.52 9.61
C SER A 270 -13.24 0.95 10.72
N PRO A 271 -13.12 1.62 11.88
CA PRO A 271 -12.18 1.23 12.93
C PRO A 271 -12.62 -0.07 13.59
N VAL A 272 -11.67 -1.01 13.70
CA VAL A 272 -11.86 -2.32 14.33
C VAL A 272 -10.72 -2.57 15.30
N SER A 273 -11.00 -3.24 16.42
CA SER A 273 -9.98 -3.68 17.37
C SER A 273 -8.97 -4.59 16.68
N PHE A 274 -7.68 -4.44 17.01
CA PHE A 274 -6.65 -5.31 16.45
C PHE A 274 -6.78 -6.77 16.95
N PHE A 275 -7.13 -6.93 18.23
CA PHE A 275 -7.46 -8.20 18.85
C PHE A 275 -8.81 -8.08 19.57
N ALA A 276 -9.60 -9.14 19.53
CA ALA A 276 -10.79 -9.25 20.36
C ALA A 276 -10.39 -9.58 21.82
N TYR A 277 -11.07 -8.96 22.77
CA TYR A 277 -10.94 -9.25 24.20
C TYR A 277 -12.32 -9.50 24.80
N PRO A 278 -12.48 -10.43 25.77
CA PRO A 278 -13.76 -10.68 26.40
C PRO A 278 -14.39 -9.39 26.96
N GLY A 279 -15.65 -9.15 26.60
CA GLY A 279 -16.40 -7.97 27.05
C GLY A 279 -16.07 -6.65 26.35
N MET A 280 -15.15 -6.65 25.38
CA MET A 280 -14.78 -5.46 24.60
C MET A 280 -15.36 -5.54 23.18
N PRO A 281 -15.83 -4.41 22.61
CA PRO A 281 -16.36 -4.39 21.26
C PRO A 281 -15.23 -4.57 20.23
N SER A 282 -15.52 -5.34 19.17
CA SER A 282 -14.62 -5.48 18.01
C SER A 282 -14.77 -4.31 17.05
N ASP A 283 -16.01 -3.91 16.76
CA ASP A 283 -16.32 -2.69 16.03
C ASP A 283 -16.18 -1.49 16.97
N LEU A 284 -15.34 -0.54 16.60
CA LEU A 284 -15.04 0.62 17.44
C LEU A 284 -15.88 1.84 17.07
N VAL A 285 -16.80 1.73 16.12
CA VAL A 285 -17.78 2.79 15.83
C VAL A 285 -18.65 3.02 17.08
N PRO A 286 -18.76 4.26 17.60
CA PRO A 286 -19.60 4.53 18.77
C PRO A 286 -21.06 4.15 18.53
N ALA A 287 -21.75 3.70 19.58
CA ALA A 287 -23.16 3.32 19.48
C ALA A 287 -24.02 4.50 18.99
N GLY A 288 -24.85 4.26 17.96
CA GLY A 288 -25.68 5.31 17.34
C GLY A 288 -24.94 6.26 16.40
N CYS A 289 -23.64 6.05 16.16
CA CYS A 289 -22.86 6.84 15.21
C CYS A 289 -23.16 6.42 13.77
N ALA A 290 -23.50 7.38 12.90
CA ALA A 290 -23.66 7.13 11.48
C ALA A 290 -22.29 7.17 10.76
N VAL A 291 -22.00 6.15 9.96
CA VAL A 291 -20.75 6.05 9.19
C VAL A 291 -20.97 6.54 7.76
N HIS A 292 -20.11 7.47 7.33
CA HIS A 292 -20.16 8.08 6.01
C HIS A 292 -18.86 7.79 5.26
N LEU A 293 -18.96 7.14 4.10
CA LEU A 293 -17.80 6.81 3.29
C LEU A 293 -17.57 7.92 2.26
N LEU A 294 -16.51 8.70 2.46
CA LEU A 294 -16.08 9.70 1.49
C LEU A 294 -15.26 9.09 0.36
N ALA A 295 -14.30 8.22 0.71
CA ALA A 295 -13.47 7.52 -0.26
C ALA A 295 -12.99 6.18 0.30
N GLU A 296 -12.97 5.17 -0.56
CA GLU A 296 -12.51 3.83 -0.20
C GLU A 296 -10.98 3.82 -0.02
N PRO A 297 -10.45 2.92 0.83
CA PRO A 297 -9.02 2.70 0.92
C PRO A 297 -8.46 2.23 -0.44
N GLY A 298 -7.62 3.05 -1.06
CA GLY A 298 -6.98 2.74 -2.34
C GLY A 298 -7.56 3.50 -3.54
N GLU A 299 -8.68 4.21 -3.39
CA GLU A 299 -9.12 5.19 -4.39
C GLU A 299 -8.12 6.34 -4.43
N ARG A 300 -7.31 6.42 -5.50
CA ARG A 300 -6.35 7.52 -5.68
C ARG A 300 -7.09 8.80 -6.02
N ARG A 301 -6.74 9.88 -5.33
CA ARG A 301 -7.34 11.23 -5.38
C ARG A 301 -8.72 11.26 -4.72
N THR A 302 -8.76 11.19 -3.39
CA THR A 302 -9.84 11.90 -2.70
C THR A 302 -9.83 13.34 -3.23
N PRO A 303 -10.99 13.99 -3.49
CA PRO A 303 -11.05 15.29 -4.14
C PRO A 303 -10.60 16.43 -3.20
N TRP A 304 -9.50 16.28 -2.46
CA TRP A 304 -8.98 17.29 -1.54
C TRP A 304 -8.76 18.66 -2.21
N SER A 305 -8.48 18.66 -3.53
CA SER A 305 -8.36 19.85 -4.38
C SER A 305 -9.69 20.41 -4.91
N HIS A 306 -10.76 19.61 -4.89
CA HIS A 306 -12.10 20.01 -5.33
C HIS A 306 -12.99 20.47 -4.17
N TRP A 307 -12.54 20.31 -2.93
CA TRP A 307 -13.17 21.00 -1.80
C TRP A 307 -13.04 22.51 -2.01
N PRO A 308 -14.14 23.28 -1.93
CA PRO A 308 -14.12 24.71 -2.20
C PRO A 308 -13.02 25.41 -1.39
N THR A 309 -12.23 26.26 -2.03
CA THR A 309 -11.34 27.19 -1.31
C THR A 309 -12.12 28.23 -0.52
N SER A 310 -13.44 28.35 -0.74
CA SER A 310 -14.33 29.29 -0.05
C SER A 310 -14.52 29.02 1.45
N TRP A 311 -13.95 27.94 1.99
CA TRP A 311 -13.77 27.73 3.42
C TRP A 311 -12.56 28.53 3.93
N HIS A 312 -12.61 29.85 3.77
CA HIS A 312 -11.62 30.73 4.38
C HIS A 312 -12.04 31.05 5.81
N PRO A 313 -11.24 30.73 6.83
CA PRO A 313 -11.40 31.37 8.13
C PRO A 313 -11.09 32.87 7.99
N ALA A 314 -11.77 33.70 8.78
CA ALA A 314 -11.33 35.07 9.05
C ALA A 314 -9.82 35.06 9.43
N PRO A 315 -9.03 36.08 9.07
CA PRO A 315 -7.57 36.00 9.09
C PRO A 315 -7.02 35.54 10.45
N ALA A 316 -6.41 34.35 10.46
CA ALA A 316 -5.92 33.71 11.66
C ALA A 316 -4.70 34.47 12.24
N ARG A 317 -4.76 34.75 13.54
CA ARG A 317 -3.63 35.25 14.33
C ARG A 317 -2.47 34.25 14.27
N ARG A 318 -1.25 34.75 14.02
CA ARG A 318 0.01 34.00 13.97
C ARG A 318 0.08 32.88 15.02
N TRP A 319 0.22 31.65 14.53
CA TRP A 319 0.54 30.47 15.31
C TRP A 319 1.88 30.68 16.06
N ARG A 320 1.88 30.56 17.39
CA ARG A 320 3.11 30.54 18.21
C ARG A 320 3.29 29.13 18.80
N PRO A 321 4.44 28.46 18.61
CA PRO A 321 4.67 27.14 19.19
C PRO A 321 4.69 27.23 20.72
N ARG A 322 3.92 26.38 21.42
CA ARG A 322 4.12 26.15 22.85
C ARG A 322 5.45 25.42 23.04
N ARG A 323 6.36 26.02 23.82
CA ARG A 323 7.66 25.42 24.19
C ARG A 323 7.42 24.11 24.97
N VAL A 324 7.96 23.01 24.46
CA VAL A 324 8.07 21.73 25.17
C VAL A 324 9.05 21.91 26.33
N ARG A 325 8.62 21.63 27.57
CA ARG A 325 9.51 21.58 28.74
C ARG A 325 10.32 20.28 28.72
N ASN A 326 11.65 20.42 28.78
CA ASN A 326 12.64 19.34 28.81
C ASN A 326 12.41 18.34 29.95
N PHE A 327 12.33 17.04 29.60
CA PHE A 327 12.50 15.92 30.53
C PHE A 327 14.00 15.67 30.76
N ARG A 328 14.55 16.14 31.89
CA ARG A 328 15.81 15.65 32.47
C ARG A 328 15.61 15.45 33.97
N ARG A 329 15.43 14.20 34.40
CA ARG A 329 15.89 13.65 35.71
C ARG A 329 15.26 12.27 35.98
N VAL A 330 15.88 11.20 35.51
CA VAL A 330 15.92 9.90 36.22
C VAL A 330 17.21 9.16 35.85
N ARG A 331 18.34 9.55 36.44
CA ARG A 331 19.55 8.72 36.54
C ARG A 331 20.35 9.15 37.76
N SER A 332 19.97 8.66 38.94
CA SER A 332 20.87 8.42 40.07
C SER A 332 20.04 7.94 41.27
N ARG A 333 19.95 6.62 41.48
CA ARG A 333 19.77 5.96 42.78
C ARG A 333 19.60 4.46 42.57
N ARG A 334 20.72 3.76 42.40
CA ARG A 334 20.87 2.33 42.76
C ARG A 334 22.36 2.01 42.76
N ARG A 335 22.94 1.98 43.97
CA ARG A 335 24.06 1.12 44.43
C ARG A 335 24.72 1.76 45.65
N ARG A 336 24.14 1.53 46.83
CA ARG A 336 24.88 1.35 48.10
C ARG A 336 24.00 0.50 49.04
N ARG A 337 24.42 -0.74 49.27
CA ARG A 337 24.23 -1.45 50.55
C ARG A 337 25.58 -2.09 50.90
N PRO A 338 26.06 -1.97 52.13
CA PRO A 338 27.32 -2.58 52.57
C PRO A 338 27.11 -4.02 53.06
N LYS A 339 28.26 -4.67 53.27
CA LYS A 339 28.56 -6.05 53.73
C LYS A 339 27.47 -6.78 54.51
#